data_AF-A0A3L7PZ01-F1
#
_entry.id   AF-A0A3L7PZ01-F1
#
_cell.length_a   1.000
_cell.length_b   1.000
_cell.length_c   1.000
_cell.angle_alpha   90.00
_cell.angle_beta   90.00
_cell.angle_gamma   90.00
#
_symmetry.space_group_name_H-M   'P 1'
#
loop_
_entity.id
_entity.type
_entity.pdbx_description
1 polymer ?
#
loop_
_entity_poly.entity_id
_entity_poly.type
_entity_poly.pdbx_seq_one_letter_code
_entity_poly.pdbx_strand_id
1 'polypeptide(L)'
;MRTTATILLFALSVWLSVILATGVAAMGAFGALPKLGVSVAGTEGFFAGDTAEMGRFAAGKMLQPLFMAGDWVQFAASALTVGCTVRLARLGHFNGMRWARMVFFICVAGAAIILAWRAWTAPAMTVDLLAYWDAVAANDRAAAEAARARFDTAHVAADAGFKIQMLCVIGALVCLLPALIAAPVRKAARSDW
;
A
#
# COMPACT_ATOMS: atom_id res chain seq x y z
N MET A 1 -14.89 21.98 11.43
CA MET A 1 -14.35 20.83 12.20
C MET A 1 -14.95 19.49 11.76
N ARG A 2 -16.25 19.24 11.95
CA ARG A 2 -16.89 17.93 11.68
C ARG A 2 -16.63 17.40 10.26
N THR A 3 -16.93 18.19 9.23
CA THR A 3 -16.76 17.77 7.83
C THR A 3 -15.32 17.35 7.49
N THR A 4 -14.31 18.12 7.91
CA THR A 4 -12.90 17.79 7.62
C THR A 4 -12.43 16.55 8.37
N ALA A 5 -12.86 16.34 9.62
CA ALA A 5 -12.55 15.13 10.36
C ALA A 5 -13.23 13.89 9.76
N THR A 6 -14.47 14.01 9.28
CA THR A 6 -15.17 12.94 8.55
C THR A 6 -14.47 12.60 7.24
N ILE A 7 -14.05 13.61 6.46
CA ILE A 7 -13.29 13.37 5.22
C ILE A 7 -11.95 12.71 5.52
N LEU A 8 -11.24 13.12 6.57
CA LEU A 8 -9.99 12.49 6.99
C LEU A 8 -10.18 11.02 7.35
N LEU A 9 -11.20 10.71 8.16
CA LEU A 9 -11.54 9.33 8.52
C LEU A 9 -11.85 8.51 7.26
N PHE A 10 -12.72 9.02 6.39
CA PHE A 10 -13.08 8.37 5.14
C PHE A 10 -11.86 8.13 4.25
N ALA A 11 -10.99 9.12 4.07
CA ALA A 11 -9.78 9.01 3.26
C ALA A 11 -8.81 7.96 3.82
N LEU A 12 -8.59 7.93 5.13
CA LEU A 12 -7.77 6.90 5.80
C LEU A 12 -8.38 5.51 5.64
N SER A 13 -9.71 5.37 5.77
CA SER A 13 -10.41 4.11 5.56
C SER A 13 -10.28 3.62 4.12
N VAL A 14 -10.49 4.49 3.13
CA VAL A 14 -10.29 4.16 1.71
C VAL A 14 -8.84 3.75 1.44
N TRP A 15 -7.88 4.48 2.01
CA TRP A 15 -6.46 4.15 1.86
C TRP A 15 -6.14 2.76 2.43
N LEU A 16 -6.64 2.42 3.61
CA LEU A 16 -6.47 1.09 4.18
C LEU A 16 -7.18 0.03 3.34
N SER A 17 -8.42 0.28 2.92
CA SER A 17 -9.22 -0.67 2.15
C SER A 17 -8.55 -1.05 0.82
N VAL A 18 -7.97 -0.09 0.10
CA VAL A 18 -7.26 -0.41 -1.15
C VAL A 18 -6.00 -1.22 -0.90
N ILE A 19 -5.22 -0.91 0.14
CA ILE A 19 -4.03 -1.67 0.54
C ILE A 19 -4.40 -3.13 0.83
N LEU A 20 -5.46 -3.33 1.63
CA LEU A 20 -5.93 -4.66 1.99
C LEU A 20 -6.50 -5.40 0.77
N ALA A 21 -7.28 -4.73 -0.08
CA ALA A 21 -7.85 -5.33 -1.28
C ALA A 21 -6.75 -5.83 -2.24
N THR A 22 -5.71 -5.01 -2.49
CA THR A 22 -4.59 -5.43 -3.33
C THR A 22 -3.78 -6.56 -2.69
N GLY A 23 -3.57 -6.52 -1.37
CA GLY A 23 -2.85 -7.58 -0.64
C GLY A 23 -3.59 -8.92 -0.66
N VAL A 24 -4.90 -8.90 -0.39
CA VAL A 24 -5.75 -10.10 -0.42
C VAL A 24 -5.86 -10.66 -1.85
N ALA A 25 -6.02 -9.79 -2.86
CA ALA A 25 -6.02 -10.22 -4.25
C ALA A 25 -4.69 -10.88 -4.66
N ALA A 26 -3.56 -10.30 -4.24
CA ALA A 26 -2.24 -10.88 -4.46
C ALA A 26 -2.09 -12.26 -3.81
N MET A 27 -2.42 -12.37 -2.52
CA MET A 27 -2.38 -13.65 -1.80
C MET A 27 -3.28 -14.70 -2.46
N GLY A 28 -4.47 -14.32 -2.90
CA GLY A 28 -5.41 -15.20 -3.61
C GLY A 28 -4.84 -15.70 -4.93
N ALA A 29 -4.43 -14.79 -5.82
CA ALA A 29 -3.96 -15.16 -7.16
C ALA A 29 -2.65 -15.97 -7.12
N PHE A 30 -1.64 -15.48 -6.40
CA PHE A 30 -0.34 -16.17 -6.29
C PHE A 30 -0.42 -17.45 -5.44
N GLY A 31 -1.41 -17.58 -4.56
CA GLY A 31 -1.65 -18.80 -3.78
C GLY A 31 -2.48 -19.86 -4.51
N ALA A 32 -3.41 -19.45 -5.38
CA ALA A 32 -4.36 -20.35 -6.03
C ALA A 32 -3.94 -20.75 -7.45
N LEU A 33 -3.56 -19.80 -8.32
CA LEU A 33 -3.30 -20.08 -9.73
C LEU A 33 -2.20 -21.13 -9.96
N PRO A 34 -1.07 -21.13 -9.21
CA PRO A 34 -0.06 -22.19 -9.32
C PRO A 34 -0.60 -23.59 -8.99
N LYS A 35 -1.58 -23.69 -8.10
CA LYS A 35 -2.17 -24.98 -7.66
C LYS A 35 -3.26 -25.48 -8.61
N LEU A 36 -3.91 -24.57 -9.32
CA LEU A 36 -4.96 -24.88 -10.29
C LEU A 36 -4.41 -25.41 -11.62
N GLY A 37 -3.09 -25.36 -11.83
CA GLY A 37 -2.46 -25.85 -13.05
C GLY A 37 -2.83 -25.04 -14.28
N VAL A 38 -3.04 -23.72 -14.11
CA VAL A 38 -3.49 -22.84 -15.19
C VAL A 38 -2.46 -22.79 -16.31
N SER A 39 -2.93 -22.96 -17.56
CA SER A 39 -2.12 -22.75 -18.75
C SER A 39 -2.34 -21.37 -19.36
N VAL A 40 -1.28 -20.72 -19.83
CA VAL A 40 -1.33 -19.49 -20.61
C VAL A 40 -0.85 -19.80 -22.03
N ALA A 41 -1.78 -19.69 -22.98
CA ALA A 41 -1.54 -19.96 -24.39
C ALA A 41 -0.33 -19.17 -24.92
N GLY A 42 0.57 -19.86 -25.62
CA GLY A 42 1.77 -19.28 -26.23
C GLY A 42 2.98 -19.21 -25.30
N THR A 43 2.89 -19.74 -24.08
CA THR A 43 4.01 -19.77 -23.12
C THR A 43 4.45 -21.19 -22.72
N GLU A 44 3.82 -22.21 -23.28
CA GLU A 44 4.02 -23.61 -22.92
C GLU A 44 5.47 -24.07 -23.15
N GLY A 45 6.10 -23.63 -24.25
CA GLY A 45 7.50 -23.92 -24.54
C GLY A 45 8.48 -23.33 -23.52
N PHE A 46 8.16 -22.15 -22.99
CA PHE A 46 8.97 -21.47 -21.98
C PHE A 46 8.88 -22.16 -20.62
N PHE A 47 7.68 -22.56 -20.21
CA PHE A 47 7.51 -23.20 -18.90
C PHE A 47 7.75 -24.72 -18.94
N ALA A 48 7.80 -25.35 -20.13
CA ALA A 48 8.12 -26.76 -20.32
C ALA A 48 7.33 -27.71 -19.39
N GLY A 49 6.05 -27.42 -19.16
CA GLY A 49 5.18 -28.20 -18.27
C GLY A 49 5.22 -27.77 -16.79
N ASP A 50 6.01 -26.77 -16.41
CA ASP A 50 5.96 -26.17 -15.07
C ASP A 50 4.70 -25.29 -14.92
N THR A 51 3.60 -25.94 -14.57
CA THR A 51 2.30 -25.28 -14.38
C THR A 51 2.28 -24.37 -13.15
N ALA A 52 3.16 -24.60 -12.17
CA ALA A 52 3.22 -23.78 -10.97
C ALA A 52 3.80 -22.40 -11.29
N GLU A 53 4.92 -22.38 -12.03
CA GLU A 53 5.55 -21.13 -12.45
C GLU A 53 4.74 -20.39 -13.51
N MET A 54 4.10 -21.13 -14.43
CA MET A 54 3.14 -20.55 -15.38
C MET A 54 1.93 -19.91 -14.65
N GLY A 55 1.45 -20.54 -13.57
CA GLY A 55 0.41 -19.97 -12.73
C GLY A 55 0.82 -18.66 -12.05
N ARG A 56 2.09 -18.53 -11.63
CA ARG A 56 2.63 -17.26 -11.09
C ARG A 56 2.74 -16.18 -12.16
N PHE A 57 3.18 -16.56 -13.37
CA PHE A 57 3.19 -15.67 -14.52
C PHE A 57 1.78 -15.14 -14.83
N ALA A 58 0.78 -16.02 -14.86
CA ALA A 58 -0.62 -15.66 -15.06
C ALA A 58 -1.12 -14.70 -13.97
N ALA A 59 -0.80 -14.99 -12.70
CA ALA A 59 -1.15 -14.13 -11.58
C ALA A 59 -0.57 -12.72 -11.73
N GLY A 60 0.71 -12.61 -12.11
CA GLY A 60 1.39 -11.34 -12.34
C GLY A 60 0.71 -10.50 -13.41
N LYS A 61 0.39 -11.08 -14.58
CA LYS A 61 -0.32 -10.36 -15.65
C LYS A 61 -1.74 -9.95 -15.24
N MET A 62 -2.46 -10.84 -14.55
CA MET A 62 -3.83 -10.56 -14.11
C MET A 62 -3.89 -9.41 -13.09
N LEU A 63 -2.92 -9.34 -12.17
CA LEU A 63 -2.93 -8.37 -11.07
C LEU A 63 -2.31 -7.02 -11.42
N GLN A 64 -1.48 -6.91 -12.45
CA GLN A 64 -0.87 -5.63 -12.83
C GLN A 64 -1.89 -4.47 -12.98
N PRO A 65 -3.01 -4.60 -13.72
CA PRO A 65 -3.97 -3.50 -13.83
C PRO A 65 -4.62 -3.17 -12.47
N LEU A 66 -4.82 -4.17 -11.62
CA LEU A 66 -5.34 -3.97 -10.27
C LEU A 66 -4.35 -3.18 -9.40
N PHE A 67 -3.06 -3.50 -9.47
CA PHE A 67 -2.01 -2.77 -8.74
C PHE A 67 -1.89 -1.32 -9.23
N MET A 68 -1.91 -1.10 -10.54
CA MET A 68 -1.88 0.26 -11.10
C MET A 68 -3.10 1.09 -10.65
N ALA A 69 -4.30 0.53 -10.72
CA ALA A 69 -5.52 1.19 -10.23
C ALA A 69 -5.44 1.45 -8.72
N GLY A 70 -4.91 0.48 -7.96
CA GLY A 70 -4.70 0.58 -6.53
C GLY A 70 -3.76 1.73 -6.16
N ASP A 71 -2.65 1.89 -6.88
CA ASP A 71 -1.71 2.99 -6.63
C ASP A 71 -2.37 4.37 -6.88
N TRP A 72 -3.19 4.53 -7.93
CA TRP A 72 -3.94 5.78 -8.17
C TRP A 72 -4.92 6.12 -7.03
N VAL A 73 -5.65 5.12 -6.54
CA VAL A 73 -6.58 5.31 -5.41
C VAL A 73 -5.81 5.65 -4.14
N GLN A 74 -4.68 4.99 -3.89
CA GLN A 74 -3.80 5.32 -2.76
C GLN A 74 -3.28 6.76 -2.85
N PHE A 75 -2.91 7.25 -4.03
CA PHE A 75 -2.49 8.63 -4.25
C PHE A 75 -3.57 9.63 -3.89
N ALA A 76 -4.80 9.43 -4.39
CA ALA A 76 -5.93 10.30 -4.10
C ALA A 76 -6.26 10.30 -2.59
N ALA A 77 -6.32 9.13 -1.97
CA ALA A 77 -6.61 8.97 -0.55
C ALA A 77 -5.50 9.57 0.34
N SER A 78 -4.23 9.42 -0.05
CA SER A 78 -3.09 10.04 0.60
C SER A 78 -3.15 11.57 0.57
N ALA A 79 -3.39 12.15 -0.61
CA ALA A 79 -3.50 13.59 -0.77
C ALA A 79 -4.63 14.18 0.10
N LEU A 80 -5.80 13.53 0.13
CA LEU A 80 -6.91 13.93 0.99
C LEU A 80 -6.57 13.81 2.48
N THR A 81 -5.92 12.72 2.88
CA THR A 81 -5.48 12.46 4.26
C THR A 81 -4.51 13.54 4.74
N VAL A 82 -3.45 13.80 3.96
CA VAL A 82 -2.43 14.81 4.27
C VAL A 82 -3.06 16.20 4.29
N GLY A 83 -3.85 16.56 3.29
CA GLY A 83 -4.52 17.86 3.20
C GLY A 83 -5.46 18.13 4.38
N CYS A 84 -6.29 17.14 4.76
CA CYS A 84 -7.18 17.27 5.92
C CYS A 84 -6.39 17.33 7.23
N THR A 85 -5.32 16.54 7.36
CA THR A 85 -4.44 16.55 8.53
C THR A 85 -3.80 17.92 8.72
N VAL A 86 -3.20 18.49 7.67
CA VAL A 86 -2.61 19.85 7.69
C VAL A 86 -3.67 20.90 8.06
N ARG A 87 -4.86 20.82 7.47
CA ARG A 87 -5.96 21.75 7.77
C ARG A 87 -6.38 21.68 9.24
N LEU A 88 -6.60 20.49 9.78
CA LEU A 88 -6.99 20.31 11.18
C LEU A 88 -5.88 20.75 12.15
N ALA A 89 -4.62 20.48 11.82
CA ALA A 89 -3.47 20.92 12.60
C ALA A 89 -3.37 22.45 12.66
N ARG A 90 -3.49 23.14 11.52
CA ARG A 90 -3.46 24.61 11.45
C ARG A 90 -4.61 25.28 12.22
N LEU A 91 -5.77 24.64 12.26
CA LEU A 91 -6.93 25.12 13.02
C LEU A 91 -6.86 24.75 14.52
N GLY A 92 -5.77 24.13 14.98
CA GLY A 92 -5.62 23.73 16.38
C GLY A 92 -6.66 22.70 16.83
N HIS A 93 -7.09 21.80 15.94
CA HIS A 93 -8.11 20.78 16.26
C HIS A 93 -7.52 19.48 16.82
N PHE A 94 -6.20 19.30 16.79
CA PHE A 94 -5.53 18.18 17.46
C PHE A 94 -5.26 18.52 18.93
N ASN A 95 -6.32 18.53 19.74
CA ASN A 95 -6.27 18.87 21.16
C ASN A 95 -6.26 17.66 22.09
N GLY A 96 -6.19 16.44 21.54
CA GLY A 96 -6.20 15.21 22.31
C GLY A 96 -4.86 14.85 22.92
N MET A 97 -4.69 13.56 23.22
CA MET A 97 -3.53 13.02 23.92
C MET A 97 -2.24 13.31 23.13
N ARG A 98 -1.23 13.89 23.79
CA ARG A 98 0.03 14.28 23.14
C ARG A 98 0.72 13.13 22.41
N TRP A 99 0.80 11.95 23.05
CA TRP A 99 1.43 10.78 22.44
C TRP A 99 0.65 10.29 21.21
N ALA A 100 -0.69 10.26 21.29
CA ALA A 100 -1.53 9.82 20.17
C ALA A 100 -1.41 10.75 18.96
N ARG A 101 -1.33 12.05 19.20
CA ARG A 101 -1.05 13.03 18.15
C ARG A 101 0.31 12.81 17.50
N MET A 102 1.36 12.60 18.31
CA MET A 102 2.70 12.35 17.78
C MET A 102 2.71 11.09 16.89
N VAL A 103 2.14 9.98 17.38
CA VAL A 103 2.03 8.74 16.62
C VAL A 103 1.21 8.95 15.34
N PHE A 104 0.06 9.63 15.42
CA PHE A 104 -0.76 9.96 14.26
C PHE A 104 0.04 10.70 13.17
N PHE A 105 0.76 11.76 13.53
CA PHE A 105 1.55 12.53 12.57
C PHE A 105 2.69 11.72 11.97
N ILE A 106 3.42 10.94 12.79
CA ILE A 106 4.49 10.06 12.33
C ILE A 106 3.94 9.02 11.35
N CYS A 107 2.79 8.42 11.66
CA CYS A 107 2.12 7.44 10.82
C CYS A 107 1.66 8.04 9.48
N VAL A 108 0.98 9.20 9.49
CA VAL A 108 0.53 9.85 8.24
C VAL A 108 1.74 10.26 7.38
N ALA A 109 2.75 10.87 7.98
CA ALA A 109 3.97 11.28 7.27
C ALA A 109 4.72 10.05 6.72
N GLY A 110 4.91 9.02 7.53
CA GLY A 110 5.57 7.77 7.14
C GLY A 110 4.86 7.07 5.99
N ALA A 111 3.54 6.92 6.08
CA ALA A 111 2.74 6.32 5.00
C ALA A 111 2.85 7.12 3.69
N ALA A 112 2.80 8.45 3.76
CA ALA A 112 2.90 9.31 2.58
C ALA A 112 4.31 9.27 1.96
N ILE A 113 5.37 9.29 2.79
CA ILE A 113 6.76 9.19 2.33
C ILE A 113 7.00 7.85 1.64
N ILE A 114 6.54 6.75 2.24
CA ILE A 114 6.69 5.41 1.65
C ILE A 114 5.93 5.30 0.32
N LEU A 115 4.70 5.81 0.25
CA LEU A 115 3.93 5.83 -1.00
C LEU A 115 4.65 6.64 -2.08
N ALA A 116 5.19 7.81 -1.74
CA ALA A 116 5.95 8.64 -2.67
C ALA A 116 7.22 7.93 -3.16
N TRP A 117 7.96 7.27 -2.26
CA TRP A 117 9.13 6.47 -2.63
C TRP A 117 8.75 5.30 -3.55
N ARG A 118 7.66 4.56 -3.25
CA ARG A 118 7.17 3.46 -4.09
C ARG A 118 6.81 3.93 -5.49
N ALA A 119 6.17 5.09 -5.63
CA ALA A 119 5.83 5.60 -6.96
C ALA A 119 7.03 6.13 -7.73
N TRP A 120 8.08 6.56 -7.05
CA TRP A 120 9.35 6.89 -7.68
C TRP A 120 10.05 5.64 -8.23
N THR A 121 9.98 4.50 -7.52
CA THR A 121 10.66 3.25 -7.90
C THR A 121 9.84 2.36 -8.82
N ALA A 122 8.50 2.45 -8.79
CA ALA A 122 7.60 1.61 -9.57
C ALA A 122 7.84 1.63 -11.10
N PRO A 123 8.20 2.75 -11.76
CA PRO A 123 8.47 2.76 -13.20
C PRO A 123 9.60 1.81 -13.60
N ALA A 124 10.72 1.82 -12.86
CA ALA A 124 11.86 0.95 -13.15
C ALA A 124 11.48 -0.54 -12.98
N MET A 125 10.76 -0.87 -11.90
CA MET A 125 10.23 -2.23 -11.70
C MET A 125 9.28 -2.65 -12.81
N THR A 126 8.45 -1.74 -13.30
CA THR A 126 7.50 -2.03 -14.39
C THR A 126 8.25 -2.34 -15.68
N VAL A 127 9.34 -1.63 -15.98
CA VAL A 127 10.20 -1.93 -17.13
C VAL A 127 10.77 -3.35 -17.03
N ASP A 128 11.30 -3.74 -15.87
CA ASP A 128 11.84 -5.10 -15.68
C ASP A 128 10.75 -6.17 -15.77
N LEU A 129 9.54 -5.91 -15.26
CA LEU A 129 8.40 -6.81 -15.35
C LEU A 129 7.93 -7.01 -16.80
N LEU A 130 7.84 -5.93 -17.58
CA LEU A 130 7.49 -5.98 -18.99
C LEU A 130 8.56 -6.73 -19.78
N ALA A 131 9.84 -6.44 -19.54
CA ALA A 131 10.96 -7.15 -20.16
C ALA A 131 10.94 -8.66 -19.87
N TYR A 132 10.57 -9.05 -18.64
CA TYR A 132 10.36 -10.45 -18.29
C TYR A 132 9.24 -11.08 -19.12
N TRP A 133 8.09 -10.40 -19.27
CA TRP A 133 6.99 -10.95 -20.05
C TRP A 133 7.26 -11.03 -21.55
N ASP A 134 7.98 -10.06 -22.11
CA ASP A 134 8.39 -10.09 -23.51
C ASP A 134 9.37 -11.24 -23.75
N ALA A 135 10.30 -11.47 -22.83
CA ALA A 135 11.22 -12.61 -22.90
C ALA A 135 10.51 -13.96 -22.79
N VAL A 136 9.50 -14.09 -21.92
CA VAL A 136 8.64 -15.28 -21.83
C VAL A 136 7.91 -15.52 -23.15
N ALA A 137 7.34 -14.47 -23.76
CA ALA A 137 6.65 -14.58 -25.05
C ALA A 137 7.60 -14.95 -26.20
N ALA A 138 8.86 -14.52 -26.14
CA ALA A 138 9.90 -14.86 -27.10
C ALA A 138 10.56 -16.23 -26.84
N ASN A 139 10.16 -16.94 -25.78
CA ASN A 139 10.79 -18.18 -25.31
C ASN A 139 12.30 -18.02 -24.97
N ASP A 140 12.72 -16.82 -24.57
CA ASP A 140 14.11 -16.49 -24.19
C ASP A 140 14.30 -16.60 -22.68
N ARG A 141 14.80 -17.76 -22.23
CA ARG A 141 15.03 -18.06 -20.81
C ARG A 141 16.09 -17.16 -20.18
N ALA A 142 17.18 -16.89 -20.90
CA ALA A 142 18.29 -16.11 -20.35
C ALA A 142 17.86 -14.65 -20.11
N ALA A 143 17.14 -14.06 -21.06
CA ALA A 143 16.60 -12.71 -20.90
C ALA A 143 15.54 -12.65 -19.79
N ALA A 144 14.67 -13.65 -19.70
CA ALA A 144 13.64 -13.71 -18.67
C ALA A 144 14.24 -13.83 -17.26
N GLU A 145 15.24 -14.69 -17.06
CA GLU A 145 15.94 -14.83 -15.78
C GLU A 145 16.63 -13.52 -15.36
N ALA A 146 17.31 -12.86 -16.31
CA ALA A 146 17.98 -11.60 -16.04
C ALA A 146 16.98 -10.48 -15.67
N ALA A 147 15.85 -10.38 -16.37
CA ALA A 147 14.80 -9.40 -16.07
C ALA A 147 14.14 -9.66 -14.72
N ARG A 148 13.83 -10.93 -14.43
CA ARG A 148 13.27 -11.34 -13.14
C ARG A 148 14.20 -11.02 -11.97
N ALA A 149 15.50 -11.29 -12.09
CA ALA A 149 16.45 -11.01 -11.01
C ALA A 149 16.49 -9.52 -10.64
N ARG A 150 16.42 -8.63 -11.64
CA ARG A 150 16.34 -7.18 -11.41
C ARG A 150 15.01 -6.79 -10.76
N PHE A 151 13.90 -7.34 -11.25
CA PHE A 151 12.57 -7.12 -10.65
C PHE A 151 12.54 -7.57 -9.18
N ASP A 152 13.00 -8.79 -8.88
CA ASP A 152 12.95 -9.39 -7.54
C ASP A 152 13.77 -8.57 -6.53
N THR A 153 14.93 -8.05 -6.95
CA THR A 153 15.78 -7.20 -6.10
C THR A 153 15.04 -5.94 -5.63
N ALA A 154 14.34 -5.27 -6.55
CA ALA A 154 13.54 -4.08 -6.21
C ALA A 154 12.23 -4.44 -5.48
N HIS A 155 11.62 -5.57 -5.83
CA HIS A 155 10.36 -6.04 -5.29
C HIS A 155 10.45 -6.34 -3.79
N VAL A 156 11.56 -6.90 -3.30
CA VAL A 156 11.75 -7.16 -1.86
C VAL A 156 11.63 -5.88 -1.04
N ALA A 157 12.28 -4.80 -1.48
CA ALA A 157 12.19 -3.51 -0.81
C ALA A 157 10.79 -2.90 -0.93
N ALA A 158 10.15 -3.00 -2.10
CA ALA A 158 8.80 -2.50 -2.33
C ALA A 158 7.75 -3.22 -1.46
N ASP A 159 7.84 -4.54 -1.30
CA ASP A 159 6.96 -5.35 -0.46
C ASP A 159 7.13 -5.01 1.03
N ALA A 160 8.37 -4.87 1.50
CA ALA A 160 8.65 -4.41 2.86
C ALA A 160 8.06 -3.00 3.10
N GLY A 161 8.27 -2.08 2.16
CA GLY A 161 7.69 -0.75 2.20
C GLY A 161 6.17 -0.78 2.26
N PHE A 162 5.52 -1.59 1.42
CA PHE A 162 4.06 -1.74 1.40
C PHE A 162 3.49 -2.20 2.75
N LYS A 163 4.15 -3.16 3.41
CA LYS A 163 3.78 -3.62 4.77
C LYS A 163 3.92 -2.52 5.81
N ILE A 164 5.02 -1.77 5.78
CA ILE A 164 5.24 -0.64 6.70
C ILE A 164 4.18 0.45 6.46
N GLN A 165 3.88 0.77 5.20
CA GLN A 165 2.84 1.71 4.83
C GLN A 165 1.48 1.29 5.40
N MET A 166 1.11 0.01 5.29
CA MET A 166 -0.11 -0.55 5.88
C MET A 166 -0.15 -0.32 7.40
N LEU A 167 0.93 -0.68 8.11
CA LEU A 167 1.02 -0.49 9.56
C LEU A 167 0.91 1.00 9.96
N CYS A 168 1.51 1.90 9.17
CA CYS A 168 1.36 3.33 9.37
C CYS A 168 -0.10 3.79 9.19
N VAL A 169 -0.79 3.38 8.13
CA VAL A 169 -2.20 3.75 7.92
C VAL A 169 -3.10 3.22 9.04
N ILE A 170 -2.87 1.98 9.50
CA ILE A 170 -3.56 1.41 10.67
C ILE A 170 -3.27 2.25 11.93
N GLY A 171 -2.01 2.58 12.19
CA GLY A 171 -1.62 3.40 13.33
C GLY A 171 -2.27 4.79 13.31
N ALA A 172 -2.36 5.42 12.14
CA ALA A 172 -3.07 6.68 11.95
C ALA A 172 -4.57 6.55 12.24
N LEU A 173 -5.23 5.49 11.76
CA LEU A 173 -6.64 5.23 12.05
C LEU A 173 -6.91 5.04 13.54
N VAL A 174 -6.11 4.20 14.21
CA VAL A 174 -6.24 3.92 15.65
C VAL A 174 -6.02 5.19 16.48
N CYS A 175 -5.04 6.02 16.12
CA CYS A 175 -4.70 7.23 16.87
C CYS A 175 -5.58 8.44 16.55
N LEU A 176 -6.40 8.41 15.49
CA LEU A 176 -7.16 9.58 15.04
C LEU A 176 -8.10 10.13 16.13
N LEU A 177 -8.94 9.28 16.72
CA LEU A 177 -9.90 9.73 17.74
C LEU A 177 -9.19 10.22 19.02
N PRO A 178 -8.25 9.48 19.62
CA PRO A 178 -7.49 9.97 20.79
C PRO A 178 -6.66 11.23 20.51
N ALA A 179 -6.28 11.47 19.25
CA ALA A 179 -5.53 12.67 18.85
C ALA A 179 -6.43 13.91 18.70
N LEU A 180 -7.72 13.73 18.39
CA LEU A 180 -8.70 14.81 18.22
C LEU A 180 -9.44 15.17 19.51
N ILE A 181 -9.77 14.18 20.35
CA ILE A 181 -10.60 14.38 21.55
C ILE A 181 -9.74 14.86 22.71
N ALA A 182 -9.98 16.08 23.19
CA ALA A 182 -9.34 16.61 24.39
C ALA A 182 -9.60 15.72 25.61
N ALA A 183 -8.56 15.45 26.40
CA ALA A 183 -8.75 14.80 27.69
C ALA A 183 -9.69 15.67 28.54
N PRO A 184 -10.64 15.08 29.28
CA PRO A 184 -11.47 15.86 30.21
C PRO A 184 -10.53 16.59 31.15
N VAL A 185 -10.67 17.93 31.20
CA VAL A 185 -9.96 18.76 32.17
C VAL A 185 -10.32 18.20 33.54
N ARG A 186 -9.35 17.59 34.24
CA ARG A 186 -9.51 17.38 35.68
C ARG A 186 -9.71 18.78 36.25
N LYS A 187 -10.95 19.13 36.60
CA LYS A 187 -11.18 20.27 37.50
C LYS A 187 -10.35 19.95 38.73
N ALA A 188 -9.23 20.64 38.90
CA ALA A 188 -8.54 20.64 40.17
C ALA A 188 -9.61 21.01 41.19
N ALA A 189 -9.91 20.09 42.12
CA ALA A 189 -10.71 20.43 43.28
C ALA A 189 -10.01 21.63 43.90
N ARG A 190 -10.66 22.80 43.85
CA ARG A 190 -10.21 23.93 44.66
C ARG A 190 -10.26 23.41 46.10
N SER A 191 -9.10 23.28 46.72
CA SER A 191 -9.00 23.04 48.15
C SER A 191 -9.41 24.34 48.83
N ASP A 192 -10.71 24.51 49.02
CA ASP A 192 -11.25 25.52 49.93
C ASP A 192 -11.19 24.92 51.34
N TRP A 193 -9.98 24.81 51.90
CA TRP A 193 -9.70 24.59 53.32
C TRP A 193 -8.37 25.24 53.69
#